data_AF-A0A956TM96-F1
#
_entry.id   AF-A0A956TM96-F1
#
_cell.length_a   1.000
_cell.length_b   1.000
_cell.length_c   1.000
_cell.angle_alpha   90.00
_cell.angle_beta   90.00
_cell.angle_gamma   90.00
#
_symmetry.space_group_name_H-M   'P 1'
#
loop_
_entity.id
_entity.type
_entity.pdbx_description
1 polymer ?
#
loop_
_entity_poly.entity_id
_entity_poly.type
_entity_poly.pdbx_seq_one_letter_code
_entity_poly.pdbx_strand_id
1 'polypeptide(L)' 'MRRKAMRRIVRTHKEDSDMIVFRLLEGRKRFRTIHAFGYGTRHGIWFEVGGLGTSTMSVTAQRASVVKEQIARWGRRAV' A
#
# COMPACT_ATOMS: atom_id res chain seq x y z
N MET A 1 -29.56 -14.72 6.90
CA MET A 1 -28.45 -13.84 7.33
C MET A 1 -27.62 -13.41 6.12
N ARG A 2 -27.62 -12.13 5.72
CA ARG A 2 -26.69 -11.63 4.69
C ARG A 2 -25.26 -11.65 5.25
N ARG A 3 -24.36 -12.46 4.68
CA ARG A 3 -22.91 -12.40 4.98
C ARG A 3 -22.42 -10.98 4.62
N LYS A 4 -22.01 -10.18 5.61
CA LYS A 4 -21.39 -8.86 5.33
C LYS A 4 -20.11 -9.08 4.52
N ALA A 5 -20.07 -8.51 3.32
CA ALA A 5 -18.93 -8.62 2.41
C ALA A 5 -17.67 -8.03 3.04
N MET A 6 -16.51 -8.62 2.71
CA MET A 6 -15.21 -8.09 3.12
C MET A 6 -14.91 -6.83 2.30
N ARG A 7 -14.59 -5.72 2.98
CA ARG A 7 -14.33 -4.44 2.31
C ARG A 7 -12.83 -4.23 2.17
N ARG A 8 -12.43 -3.65 1.04
CA ARG A 8 -11.07 -3.16 0.78
C ARG A 8 -11.08 -1.66 0.61
N ILE A 9 -10.10 -0.97 1.19
CA ILE A 9 -9.89 0.47 1.03
C ILE A 9 -8.41 0.76 0.84
N VAL A 10 -8.10 1.75 0.00
CA VAL A 10 -6.75 2.29 -0.15
C VAL A 10 -6.66 3.57 0.64
N ARG A 11 -5.59 3.72 1.43
CA ARG A 11 -5.26 4.98 2.11
C ARG A 11 -3.87 5.44 1.69
N THR A 12 -3.74 6.74 1.50
CA THR A 12 -2.48 7.39 1.16
C THR A 12 -2.22 8.53 2.14
N HIS A 13 -0.97 8.68 2.57
CA HIS A 13 -0.52 9.82 3.38
C HIS A 13 0.95 10.12 3.09
N LYS A 14 1.37 11.36 3.39
CA LYS A 14 2.77 11.77 3.35
C LYS A 14 3.34 11.66 4.77
N GLU A 15 4.52 11.07 4.90
CA GLU A 15 5.32 11.10 6.13
C GLU A 15 6.33 12.25 6.07
N ASP A 16 6.78 12.71 7.24
CA ASP A 16 7.72 13.83 7.39
C ASP A 16 9.06 13.61 6.67
N SER A 17 9.44 12.35 6.45
CA SER A 17 10.65 11.92 5.73
C SER A 17 10.56 12.07 4.19
N ASP A 18 9.68 12.91 3.65
CA ASP A 18 9.39 13.04 2.21
C ASP A 18 9.04 11.71 1.53
N MET A 19 8.26 10.88 2.23
CA MET A 19 7.78 9.60 1.72
C MET A 19 6.25 9.63 1.57
N ILE A 20 5.74 9.20 0.41
CA ILE A 20 4.31 8.96 0.19
C ILE A 20 4.05 7.48 0.43
N VAL A 21 3.18 7.17 1.40
CA VAL A 21 2.85 5.80 1.77
C VAL A 21 1.44 5.43 1.32
N PHE A 22 1.33 4.35 0.56
CA PHE A 22 0.10 3.73 0.09
C PHE A 22 -0.18 2.47 0.89
N ARG A 23 -1.35 2.36 1.52
CA ARG A 23 -1.77 1.20 2.31
C ARG A 23 -3.04 0.59 1.73
N LEU A 24 -3.01 -0.70 1.43
CA LEU A 24 -4.23 -1.48 1.19
C LEU A 24 -4.72 -2.04 2.53
N LEU A 25 -5.90 -1.62 2.93
CA LEU A 25 -6.57 -2.11 4.12
C LEU A 25 -7.72 -3.04 3.75
N GLU A 26 -7.85 -4.14 4.47
CA GLU A 26 -8.92 -5.13 4.28
C GLU A 26 -9.60 -5.44 5.62
N GLY A 27 -10.93 -5.54 5.64
CA GLY A 27 -11.67 -5.88 6.84
C GLY A 27 -13.19 -5.77 6.73
N ARG A 28 -13.89 -6.23 7.78
CA ARG A 28 -15.36 -6.14 7.89
C ARG A 28 -15.83 -5.06 8.87
N LYS A 29 -15.25 -5.04 10.07
CA LYS A 29 -15.50 -4.02 11.12
C LYS A 29 -14.21 -3.28 11.49
N ARG A 30 -13.10 -4.02 11.60
CA ARG A 30 -11.75 -3.48 11.80
C ARG A 30 -10.94 -3.76 10.55
N PHE A 31 -10.33 -2.71 10.02
CA PHE A 31 -9.45 -2.78 8.86
C PHE A 31 -8.03 -3.06 9.32
N ARG A 32 -7.34 -3.98 8.65
CA ARG A 32 -5.92 -4.24 8.84
C ARG A 32 -5.17 -3.94 7.55
N THR A 33 -3.95 -3.42 7.66
CA THR A 33 -3.05 -3.28 6.52
C THR A 33 -2.63 -4.66 6.05
N ILE A 34 -2.86 -4.96 4.78
CA ILE A 34 -2.41 -6.21 4.15
C ILE A 34 -1.24 -5.98 3.18
N HIS A 35 -1.11 -4.78 2.64
CA HIS A 35 0.04 -4.33 1.87
C HIS A 35 0.31 -2.86 2.14
N ALA A 36 1.58 -2.47 2.16
CA ALA A 36 1.95 -1.07 2.12
C ALA A 36 3.23 -0.84 1.32
N PHE A 37 3.22 0.24 0.54
CA PHE A 37 4.36 0.68 -0.26
C PHE A 37 4.63 2.15 0.01
N GLY A 38 5.91 2.51 0.08
CA GLY A 38 6.41 3.87 0.21
C GLY A 38 7.08 4.33 -1.08
N TYR A 39 6.96 5.61 -1.38
CA TYR A 39 7.71 6.28 -2.45
C TYR A 39 8.43 7.49 -1.88
N GLY A 40 9.76 7.44 -1.86
CA GLY A 40 10.58 8.58 -1.44
C GLY A 40 10.60 9.64 -2.52
N THR A 41 9.94 10.77 -2.31
CA THR A 41 9.78 11.81 -3.34
C THR A 41 11.08 12.54 -3.63
N ARG A 42 12.02 12.58 -2.67
CA ARG A 42 13.35 13.19 -2.85
C ARG A 42 14.30 12.34 -3.69
N HIS A 43 14.24 11.02 -3.54
CA HIS A 43 15.18 10.09 -4.17
C HIS A 43 14.59 9.31 -5.34
N GLY A 44 13.26 9.35 -5.52
CA GLY A 44 12.55 8.63 -6.58
C GLY A 44 12.50 7.11 -6.40
N ILE A 45 12.74 6.63 -5.18
CA ILE A 45 12.87 5.20 -4.87
C ILE A 45 11.56 4.67 -4.27
N TRP A 46 11.16 3.47 -4.71
CA TRP A 46 10.04 2.73 -4.12
C TRP A 46 10.54 1.80 -3.02
N PHE A 47 9.70 1.59 -2.03
CA PHE A 47 9.97 0.74 -0.88
C PHE A 47 8.74 -0.09 -0.52
N GLU A 48 8.95 -1.34 -0.14
CA GLU A 48 7.92 -2.12 0.54
C GLU A 48 7.95 -1.80 2.04
N VAL A 49 6.79 -1.43 2.59
CA VAL A 49 6.65 -1.06 4.00
C VAL A 49 5.90 -2.21 4.69
N GLY A 50 6.61 -3.25 5.10
CA GLY A 50 6.02 -4.36 5.84
C GLY A 50 5.42 -3.90 7.17
N GLY A 51 4.16 -4.23 7.47
CA GLY A 51 3.55 -3.87 8.75
C GLY A 51 4.18 -4.61 9.94
N LEU A 52 4.41 -3.88 11.04
CA LEU A 52 4.94 -4.34 12.35
C LEU A 52 6.40 -4.85 12.35
N GLY A 53 7.34 -4.06 11.81
CA GLY A 53 8.79 -4.32 11.97
C GLY A 53 9.59 -4.04 10.70
N THR A 54 9.50 -2.83 10.17
CA THR A 54 9.85 -2.45 8.80
C THR A 54 11.34 -2.57 8.47
N SER A 55 11.69 -3.59 7.69
CA SER A 55 12.84 -3.55 6.79
C SER A 55 12.45 -2.78 5.53
N THR A 56 13.05 -1.62 5.31
CA THR A 56 12.88 -0.85 4.08
C THR A 56 13.75 -1.46 2.98
N MET A 57 13.15 -2.16 2.02
CA MET A 57 13.88 -2.67 0.86
C MET A 57 13.74 -1.73 -0.32
N SER A 58 14.86 -1.19 -0.81
CA SER A 58 14.91 -0.44 -2.07
C SER A 58 14.45 -1.33 -3.21
N VAL A 59 13.47 -0.84 -3.96
CA VAL A 59 12.88 -1.56 -5.09
C VAL A 59 13.62 -1.17 -6.37
N THR A 60 14.08 -2.16 -7.14
CA THR A 60 14.66 -1.92 -8.47
C THR A 60 13.62 -1.32 -9.43
N ALA A 61 14.06 -0.66 -10.51
CA ALA A 61 13.14 -0.01 -11.47
C ALA A 61 12.05 -0.95 -12.02
N GLN A 62 12.42 -2.20 -12.35
CA GLN A 62 11.48 -3.22 -12.81
C GLN A 62 10.41 -3.54 -11.76
N ARG A 63 10.83 -3.73 -10.50
CA ARG A 63 9.88 -3.96 -9.40
C ARG A 63 9.05 -2.71 -9.09
N ALA A 64 9.57 -1.50 -9.28
CA ALA A 64 8.82 -0.26 -9.08
C ALA A 64 7.63 -0.15 -10.05
N SER A 65 7.79 -0.60 -11.29
CA SER A 65 6.66 -0.70 -12.25
C SER A 65 5.59 -1.67 -11.74
N VAL A 66 6.00 -2.84 -11.25
CA VAL A 66 5.09 -3.83 -10.66
C VAL A 66 4.35 -3.26 -9.44
N VAL A 67 5.03 -2.52 -8.56
CA VAL A 67 4.41 -1.85 -7.40
C VAL A 67 3.36 -0.85 -7.85
N LYS A 68 3.66 0.00 -8.84
CA LYS A 68 2.69 0.97 -9.40
C LYS A 68 1.46 0.26 -9.97
N GLU A 69 1.65 -0.83 -10.71
CA GLU A 69 0.54 -1.62 -11.23
C GLU A 69 -0.30 -2.25 -10.13
N GLN A 70 0.31 -2.78 -9.08
CA GLN A 70 -0.40 -3.35 -7.93
C GLN A 70 -1.26 -2.29 -7.23
N ILE A 71 -0.71 -1.11 -6.95
CA ILE A 71 -1.46 0.01 -6.35
C ILE A 71 -2.61 0.45 -7.26
N ALA A 72 -2.38 0.57 -8.57
CA ALA A 72 -3.42 0.93 -9.55
C ALA A 72 -4.52 -0.15 -9.65
N ARG A 73 -4.22 -1.41 -9.35
CA ARG A 73 -5.21 -2.50 -9.28
C ARG A 73 -6.01 -2.46 -7.98
N TRP A 74 -5.46 -1.94 -6.88
CA TRP A 74 -6.19 -1.79 -5.62
C TRP A 74 -7.41 -0.88 -5.74
N GLY A 75 -7.30 0.22 -6.49
CA GLY A 75 -8.41 1.14 -6.75
C GLY A 75 -9.51 0.59 -7.67
N ARG A 76 -9.23 -0.50 -8.40
CA ARG A 76 -10.16 -1.10 -9.39
C ARG A 76 -10.97 -2.28 -8.84
N ARG A 77 -10.62 -2.82 -7.67
CA ARG A 77 -11.26 -4.02 -7.10
C ARG A 77 -12.03 -3.68 -5.82
N ALA A 78 -13.05 -2.85 -5.97
CA ALA A 78 -14.15 -2.71 -5.00
C ALA A 78 -15.44 -3.18 -5.68
N VAL A 79 -15.68 -4.49 -5.64
CA VAL A 79 -17.00 -5.10 -5.90
C VAL A 79 -17.31 -6.00 -4.73
#